data_AF-A0AAV7Y133-F1
#
_entry.id   AF-A0AAV7Y133-F1
#
_cell.length_a   1.000
_cell.length_b   1.000
_cell.length_c   1.000
_cell.angle_alpha   90.00
_cell.angle_beta   90.00
_cell.angle_gamma   90.00
#
_symmetry.space_group_name_H-M   'P 1'
#
loop_
_entity.id
_entity.type
_entity.pdbx_description
1 polymer ?
#
loop_
_entity_poly.entity_id
_entity_poly.type
_entity_poly.pdbx_seq_one_letter_code
_entity_poly.pdbx_strand_id
1 'polypeptide(L)'
;MSAKEINCPCGQPDKGFMIECDRCEVWYRGPCAGETAKSSKNKPKWFCEWCKGLRLHFHTLLKGQDALVKKVAKLEREILELRGNRWCSEKVVTEERDSTSTVKAVPYCEKCCTDHEATAKLQKKLSDTQQKVDSLEIELNAKSKKLKHLENRCCENCKRNQDFAVESQRRLDNSQTKVDSSQAELKAKIEEVMVLKNLQCENCISNKDAATESKIQLANAQVKASTLETQLNAKQEEVKTLNSKISELNKEIEQNYKTIYSLNERIKDLNDTLKIKRKCLSVSQRK
;
A
#
# COMPACT_ATOMS: atom_id res chain seq x y z
N MET A 1 -15.94 25.62 7.39
CA MET A 1 -14.56 26.09 7.63
C MET A 1 -13.64 24.93 7.35
N SER A 2 -12.88 24.98 6.24
CA SER A 2 -12.05 23.87 5.76
C SER A 2 -10.87 23.67 6.70
N ALA A 3 -10.63 22.43 7.15
CA ALA A 3 -9.43 22.08 7.91
C ALA A 3 -8.22 22.42 7.03
N LYS A 4 -7.38 23.37 7.48
CA LYS A 4 -6.07 23.62 6.86
C LYS A 4 -5.30 22.32 7.01
N GLU A 5 -5.07 21.62 5.91
CA GLU A 5 -4.16 20.47 5.86
C GLU A 5 -2.78 20.98 6.28
N ILE A 6 -2.48 20.78 7.55
CA ILE A 6 -1.14 20.87 8.10
C ILE A 6 -0.35 19.80 7.35
N ASN A 7 0.78 20.14 6.73
CA ASN A 7 1.52 19.14 5.96
C ASN A 7 3.01 19.43 6.03
N CYS A 8 3.74 18.50 6.65
CA CYS A 8 5.20 18.51 6.64
C CYS A 8 5.68 18.21 5.21
N PRO A 9 6.66 18.96 4.65
CA PRO A 9 7.11 18.82 3.24
C PRO A 9 7.52 17.41 2.78
N CYS A 10 7.76 16.51 3.71
CA CYS A 10 8.03 15.08 3.47
C CYS A 10 6.81 14.24 3.06
N GLY A 11 5.59 14.79 3.00
CA GLY A 11 4.37 14.12 2.50
C GLY A 11 3.78 13.00 3.37
N GLN A 12 4.44 12.62 4.47
CA GLN A 12 3.96 11.60 5.40
C GLN A 12 2.90 12.17 6.36
N PRO A 13 1.94 11.35 6.83
CA PRO A 13 0.80 11.81 7.64
C PRO A 13 1.20 12.48 8.95
N ASP A 14 0.35 13.39 9.41
CA ASP A 14 0.51 14.18 10.64
C ASP A 14 0.31 13.33 11.90
N LYS A 15 1.28 12.48 12.21
CA LYS A 15 1.31 11.69 13.45
C LYS A 15 2.42 12.18 14.38
N GLY A 16 2.03 12.60 15.59
CA GLY A 16 2.94 12.91 16.69
C GLY A 16 3.27 14.40 16.86
N PHE A 17 4.47 14.68 17.38
CA PHE A 17 4.92 16.05 17.66
C PHE A 17 5.21 16.82 16.36
N MET A 18 4.58 17.98 16.24
CA MET A 18 4.76 18.92 15.13
C MET A 18 5.27 20.25 15.66
N ILE A 19 6.06 20.95 14.85
CA ILE A 19 6.60 22.28 15.14
C ILE A 19 6.43 23.19 13.93
N GLU A 20 5.92 24.38 14.16
CA GLU A 20 5.74 25.41 13.13
C GLU A 20 7.00 26.27 13.00
N CYS A 21 7.38 26.59 11.77
CA CYS A 21 8.44 27.57 11.52
C CYS A 21 7.89 29.00 11.71
N ASP A 22 8.46 29.77 12.64
CA ASP A 22 8.07 31.16 12.94
C ASP A 22 8.23 32.15 11.77
N ARG A 23 8.75 31.72 10.62
CA ARG A 23 8.96 32.57 9.44
C ARG A 23 8.09 32.21 8.26
N CYS A 24 8.01 30.92 7.91
CA CYS A 24 7.24 30.48 6.76
C CYS A 24 5.90 29.82 7.12
N GLU A 25 5.59 29.70 8.42
CA GLU A 25 4.35 29.11 8.94
C GLU A 25 4.09 27.66 8.47
N VAL A 26 5.12 27.02 7.92
CA VAL A 26 5.08 25.61 7.54
C VAL A 26 5.31 24.77 8.78
N TRP A 27 4.46 23.77 8.96
CA TRP A 27 4.54 22.80 10.03
C TRP A 27 5.44 21.64 9.64
N TYR A 28 6.27 21.19 10.57
CA TYR A 28 7.21 20.09 10.38
C TYR A 28 7.01 19.05 11.46
N ARG A 29 7.13 17.77 11.10
CA ARG A 29 7.29 16.71 12.10
C ARG A 29 8.59 16.93 12.87
N GLY A 30 8.57 16.70 14.18
CA GLY A 30 9.76 16.75 15.04
C GLY A 30 10.99 16.07 14.43
N PRO A 31 10.89 14.78 14.03
CA PRO A 31 11.99 14.08 13.37
C PRO A 31 12.50 14.76 12.09
N CYS A 32 11.61 15.28 11.24
CA CYS A 32 11.98 16.00 10.02
C CYS A 32 12.64 17.36 10.31
N ALA A 33 12.26 17.99 11.42
CA ALA A 33 12.84 19.22 11.92
C ALA A 33 14.14 19.02 12.71
N GLY A 34 14.52 17.77 13.02
CA GLY A 34 15.60 17.46 13.97
C GLY A 34 15.30 17.95 15.39
N GLU A 35 14.03 18.11 15.75
CA GLU A 35 13.58 18.62 17.04
C GLU A 35 12.71 17.63 17.79
N THR A 36 12.75 17.73 19.12
CA THR A 36 11.88 16.97 20.01
C THR A 36 10.95 17.91 20.77
N ALA A 37 9.81 17.39 21.25
CA ALA A 37 8.86 18.15 22.05
C ALA A 37 9.48 18.73 23.35
N LYS A 38 10.57 18.15 23.85
CA LYS A 38 11.32 18.66 25.00
C LYS A 38 12.22 19.84 24.60
N SER A 39 12.90 19.72 23.46
CA SER A 39 13.79 20.76 22.92
C SER A 39 13.02 22.01 22.48
N SER A 40 11.82 21.85 21.92
CA SER A 40 11.01 22.98 21.45
C SER A 40 10.48 23.87 22.57
N LYS A 41 10.13 23.30 23.73
CA LYS A 41 9.66 24.07 24.90
C LYS A 41 10.67 25.12 25.39
N ASN A 42 11.96 24.88 25.16
CA ASN A 42 13.03 25.78 25.57
C ASN A 42 13.43 26.79 24.48
N LYS A 43 12.73 26.81 23.33
CA LYS A 43 13.03 27.68 22.19
C LYS A 43 11.83 28.59 21.91
N PRO A 44 11.89 29.88 22.27
CA PRO A 44 10.77 30.80 22.05
C PRO A 44 10.52 31.07 20.56
N LYS A 45 11.52 30.82 19.70
CA LYS A 45 11.37 30.82 18.25
C LYS A 45 12.15 29.66 17.63
N TRP A 46 11.56 28.99 16.65
CA TRP A 46 12.16 27.95 15.83
C TRP A 46 12.03 28.29 14.34
N PHE A 47 13.10 27.99 13.60
CA PHE A 47 13.16 28.23 12.16
C PHE A 47 13.61 26.94 11.47
N CYS A 48 12.97 26.57 10.35
CA CYS A 48 13.40 25.43 9.56
C CYS A 48 14.78 25.66 8.92
N GLU A 49 15.45 24.60 8.47
CA GLU A 49 16.82 24.66 7.94
C GLU A 49 16.96 25.65 6.78
N TRP A 50 15.95 25.75 5.93
CA TRP A 50 15.89 26.72 4.83
C TRP A 50 15.81 28.15 5.36
N CYS A 51 14.96 28.39 6.37
CA CYS A 51 14.84 29.70 7.00
C CYS A 51 16.06 30.08 7.85
N LYS A 52 16.77 29.11 8.44
CA LYS A 52 18.05 29.34 9.15
C LYS A 52 19.14 29.83 8.22
N GLY A 53 19.30 29.22 7.04
CA GLY A 53 20.30 29.64 6.04
C GLY A 53 20.05 31.08 5.53
N LEU A 54 18.79 31.43 5.29
CA LEU A 54 18.41 32.80 4.93
C LEU A 54 18.65 33.79 6.07
N ARG A 55 18.47 33.37 7.33
CA ARG A 55 18.69 34.21 8.52
C ARG A 55 20.13 34.69 8.63
N LEU A 56 21.14 33.87 8.32
CA LEU A 56 22.55 34.30 8.39
C LEU A 56 22.85 35.44 7.39
N HIS A 57 22.32 35.32 6.17
CA HIS A 57 22.56 36.32 5.13
C HIS A 57 21.72 37.60 5.36
N PHE A 58 20.45 37.45 5.73
CA PHE A 58 19.57 38.57 6.09
C PHE A 58 20.06 39.31 7.33
N HIS A 59 20.46 38.60 8.38
CA HIS A 59 20.92 39.22 9.62
C HIS A 59 22.22 40.01 9.42
N THR A 60 23.10 39.58 8.53
CA THR A 60 24.30 40.34 8.16
C THR A 60 23.94 41.62 7.40
N LEU A 61 22.98 41.55 6.47
CA LEU A 61 22.49 42.72 5.73
C LEU A 61 21.72 43.70 6.62
N LEU A 62 20.83 43.19 7.48
CA LEU A 62 20.06 43.98 8.46
C LEU A 62 20.98 44.66 9.48
N LYS A 63 21.99 43.94 10.01
CA LYS A 63 23.02 44.56 10.87
C LYS A 63 23.77 45.67 10.16
N GLY A 64 24.12 45.48 8.88
CA GLY A 64 24.75 46.51 8.06
C GLY A 64 23.84 47.71 7.81
N GLN A 65 22.53 47.47 7.63
CA GLN A 65 21.51 48.50 7.42
C GLN A 65 21.26 49.30 8.70
N ASP A 66 21.12 48.64 9.86
CA ASP A 66 20.99 49.28 11.17
C ASP A 66 22.23 50.13 11.52
N ALA A 67 23.42 49.63 11.19
CA ALA A 67 24.66 50.38 11.38
C ALA A 67 24.70 51.65 10.51
N LEU A 68 24.17 51.60 9.29
CA LEU A 68 24.05 52.76 8.40
C LEU A 68 23.00 53.76 8.91
N VAL A 69 21.80 53.29 9.30
CA VAL A 69 20.74 54.13 9.87
C VAL A 69 21.23 54.86 11.12
N LYS A 70 21.94 54.16 12.02
CA LYS A 70 22.55 54.78 13.21
C LYS A 70 23.62 55.83 12.86
N LYS A 71 24.39 55.62 11.79
CA LYS A 71 25.37 56.61 11.30
C LYS A 71 24.68 57.85 10.73
N VAL A 72 23.65 57.67 9.90
CA VAL A 72 22.85 58.78 9.35
C VAL A 72 22.22 59.60 10.48
N ALA A 73 21.52 58.96 11.42
CA ALA A 73 20.92 59.62 12.57
C ALA A 73 21.93 60.32 13.51
N LYS A 74 23.21 59.92 13.49
CA LYS A 74 24.27 60.63 14.20
C LYS A 74 24.69 61.90 13.45
N LEU A 75 24.89 61.80 12.13
CA LEU A 75 25.26 62.94 11.29
C LEU A 75 24.14 63.99 11.21
N GLU A 76 22.88 63.58 11.18
CA GLU A 76 21.72 64.48 11.22
C GLU A 76 21.67 65.30 12.53
N ARG A 77 22.01 64.67 13.66
CA ARG A 77 22.13 65.38 14.95
C ARG A 77 23.28 66.38 14.95
N GLU A 78 24.42 66.00 14.39
CA GLU A 78 25.58 66.91 14.22
C GLU A 78 25.24 68.10 13.31
N ILE A 79 24.47 67.88 12.24
CA ILE A 79 23.92 68.94 11.38
C ILE A 79 23.01 69.89 12.17
N LEU A 80 22.11 69.35 13.00
CA LEU A 80 21.20 70.12 13.86
C LEU A 80 21.98 70.99 14.87
N GLU A 81 23.01 70.44 15.51
CA GLU A 81 23.88 71.19 16.43
C GLU A 81 24.66 72.31 15.71
N LEU A 82 25.21 72.02 14.53
CA LEU A 82 25.88 73.02 13.69
C LEU A 82 24.92 74.13 13.21
N ARG A 83 23.65 73.81 12.97
CA ARG A 83 22.60 74.79 12.64
C ARG A 83 22.15 75.60 13.86
N GLY A 84 22.05 74.99 15.04
CA GLY A 84 21.72 75.66 16.30
C GLY A 84 22.78 76.68 16.74
N ASN A 85 24.05 76.39 16.47
CA ASN A 85 25.16 77.32 16.71
C ASN A 85 25.19 78.52 15.74
N ARG A 86 24.30 78.55 14.74
CA ARG A 86 24.10 79.69 13.82
C ARG A 86 23.07 80.71 14.35
N TRP A 87 22.42 80.43 15.49
CA TRP A 87 21.22 81.15 15.93
C TRP A 87 21.47 82.52 16.60
N CYS A 88 22.69 83.07 16.54
CA CYS A 88 22.98 84.45 16.97
C CYS A 88 23.23 85.43 15.81
N SER A 89 23.24 84.98 14.55
CA SER A 89 23.67 85.82 13.40
C SER A 89 22.56 86.27 12.46
N GLU A 90 21.29 85.88 12.67
CA GLU A 90 20.22 86.08 11.68
C GLU A 90 18.91 86.64 12.26
N LYS A 91 19.02 87.59 13.19
CA LYS A 91 17.94 88.56 13.47
C LYS A 91 18.34 89.92 12.93
N VAL A 92 18.17 90.12 11.63
CA VAL A 92 18.18 91.45 11.00
C VAL A 92 16.86 91.63 10.23
N VAL A 93 15.94 92.30 10.92
CA VAL A 93 14.94 93.25 10.43
C VAL A 93 13.98 92.76 9.32
N THR A 94 12.81 92.31 9.75
CA THR A 94 11.55 92.59 9.05
C THR A 94 10.57 93.19 10.06
N GLU A 95 10.69 94.50 10.30
CA GLU A 95 9.63 95.27 10.96
C GLU A 95 9.15 96.36 10.00
N GLU A 96 7.83 96.41 9.90
CA GLU A 96 7.03 97.26 9.02
C GLU A 96 7.31 98.75 9.27
N ARG A 97 7.41 99.51 8.17
CA ARG A 97 7.37 100.97 8.24
C ARG A 97 5.94 101.40 8.50
N ASP A 98 5.64 101.79 9.74
CA ASP A 98 4.66 102.84 9.99
C ASP A 98 5.32 104.00 10.73
N SER A 99 5.11 105.18 10.17
CA SER A 99 5.81 106.42 10.46
C SER A 99 5.25 107.10 11.70
N THR A 100 6.05 107.18 12.78
CA THR A 100 6.39 108.38 13.55
C THR A 100 7.11 107.97 14.85
N SER A 101 8.13 108.75 15.24
CA SER A 101 8.87 108.69 16.52
C SER A 101 10.29 108.10 16.46
N THR A 102 11.26 109.02 16.58
CA THR A 102 12.67 108.89 17.02
C THR A 102 13.31 107.49 16.99
N VAL A 103 14.17 107.28 16.01
CA VAL A 103 15.11 106.14 15.94
C VAL A 103 16.13 106.26 17.08
N LYS A 104 15.97 105.44 18.13
CA LYS A 104 17.08 105.08 19.01
C LYS A 104 17.89 104.00 18.30
N ALA A 105 19.16 104.29 18.01
CA ALA A 105 20.10 103.30 17.52
C ALA A 105 20.20 102.14 18.52
N VAL A 106 19.81 100.95 18.09
CA VAL A 106 20.13 99.71 18.82
C VAL A 106 21.65 99.51 18.73
N PRO A 107 22.36 99.23 19.84
CA PRO A 107 23.79 99.03 19.80
C PRO A 107 24.12 97.81 18.94
N TYR A 108 24.88 98.03 17.87
CA TYR A 108 25.56 96.96 17.13
C TYR A 108 26.49 96.21 18.10
N CYS A 109 26.30 94.89 18.25
CA CYS A 109 27.22 94.05 19.03
C CYS A 109 28.57 93.96 18.32
N GLU A 110 29.46 94.91 18.59
CA GLU A 110 30.83 94.94 18.08
C GLU A 110 31.71 93.77 18.60
N LYS A 111 31.18 92.98 19.54
CA LYS A 111 31.84 91.79 20.12
C LYS A 111 31.45 90.45 19.48
N CYS A 112 30.50 90.45 18.55
CA CYS A 112 29.93 89.22 17.97
C CYS A 112 30.52 88.86 16.58
N CYS A 113 31.37 89.73 16.00
CA CYS A 113 31.78 89.67 14.58
C CYS A 113 33.31 89.54 14.36
N THR A 114 34.05 88.79 15.17
CA THR A 114 35.51 88.60 14.97
C THR A 114 35.93 87.19 14.58
N ASP A 115 35.04 86.36 14.03
CA ASP A 115 35.45 85.03 13.57
C ASP A 115 34.73 84.59 12.29
N HIS A 116 34.84 85.43 11.24
CA HIS A 116 34.46 85.10 9.86
C HIS A 116 35.13 83.79 9.39
N GLU A 117 36.33 83.51 9.88
CA GLU A 117 37.04 82.27 9.59
C GLU A 117 36.39 81.05 10.28
N ALA A 118 35.92 81.20 11.52
CA ALA A 118 35.20 80.14 12.22
C ALA A 118 33.83 79.83 11.59
N THR A 119 33.08 80.85 11.16
CA THR A 119 31.79 80.68 10.47
C THR A 119 31.95 80.02 9.10
N ALA A 120 32.97 80.39 8.32
CA ALA A 120 33.30 79.72 7.06
C ALA A 120 33.73 78.26 7.27
N LYS A 121 34.53 77.98 8.32
CA LYS A 121 34.90 76.61 8.72
C LYS A 121 33.68 75.77 9.10
N LEU A 122 32.71 76.34 9.82
CA LEU A 122 31.46 75.66 10.18
C LEU A 122 30.56 75.42 8.96
N GLN A 123 30.45 76.38 8.04
CA GLN A 123 29.72 76.21 6.77
C GLN A 123 30.31 75.09 5.91
N LYS A 124 31.64 75.04 5.79
CA LYS A 124 32.32 73.96 5.07
C LYS A 124 32.07 72.60 5.72
N LYS A 125 32.20 72.49 7.05
CA LYS A 125 31.87 71.26 7.78
C LYS A 125 30.42 70.84 7.57
N LEU A 126 29.46 71.78 7.61
CA LEU A 126 28.05 71.49 7.37
C LEU A 126 27.82 70.93 5.95
N SER A 127 28.44 71.53 4.94
CA SER A 127 28.37 71.06 3.54
C SER A 127 28.98 69.66 3.39
N ASP A 128 30.16 69.43 3.97
CA ASP A 128 30.85 68.13 3.92
C ASP A 128 30.05 67.03 4.64
N THR A 129 29.40 67.36 5.77
CA THR A 129 28.53 66.44 6.51
C THR A 129 27.24 66.16 5.76
N GLN A 130 26.64 67.16 5.09
CA GLN A 130 25.45 66.95 4.27
C GLN A 130 25.74 66.03 3.07
N GLN A 131 26.86 66.24 2.36
CA GLN A 131 27.27 65.33 1.26
C GLN A 131 27.47 63.88 1.72
N LYS A 132 27.98 63.68 2.95
CA LYS A 132 28.10 62.33 3.54
C LYS A 132 26.75 61.70 3.83
N VAL A 133 25.77 62.47 4.33
CA VAL A 133 24.40 61.99 4.55
C VAL A 133 23.78 61.55 3.23
N ASP A 134 23.83 62.40 2.21
CA ASP A 134 23.26 62.10 0.88
C ASP A 134 23.89 60.84 0.27
N SER A 135 25.21 60.68 0.40
CA SER A 135 25.93 59.48 -0.05
C SER A 135 25.49 58.20 0.67
N LEU A 136 25.31 58.26 2.00
CA LEU A 136 24.86 57.13 2.80
C LEU A 136 23.39 56.77 2.54
N GLU A 137 22.52 57.75 2.26
CA GLU A 137 21.13 57.52 1.86
C GLU A 137 21.03 56.79 0.53
N ILE A 138 21.87 57.14 -0.45
CA ILE A 138 21.96 56.44 -1.73
C ILE A 138 22.37 54.97 -1.50
N GLU A 139 23.39 54.73 -0.66
CA GLU A 139 23.83 53.37 -0.33
C GLU A 139 22.73 52.57 0.39
N LEU A 140 22.03 53.21 1.33
CA LEU A 140 20.92 52.61 2.07
C LEU A 140 19.78 52.19 1.13
N ASN A 141 19.40 53.07 0.21
CA ASN A 141 18.37 52.79 -0.80
C ASN A 141 18.78 51.66 -1.75
N ALA A 142 20.04 51.63 -2.18
CA ALA A 142 20.57 50.55 -3.01
C ALA A 142 20.54 49.19 -2.29
N LYS A 143 20.92 49.15 -1.00
CA LYS A 143 20.85 47.93 -0.18
C LYS A 143 19.41 47.47 0.07
N SER A 144 18.49 48.41 0.33
CA SER A 144 17.06 48.12 0.50
C SER A 144 16.44 47.48 -0.77
N LYS A 145 16.76 48.02 -1.96
CA LYS A 145 16.33 47.42 -3.24
C LYS A 145 16.88 46.00 -3.44
N LYS A 146 18.15 45.76 -3.13
CA LYS A 146 18.77 44.43 -3.19
C LYS A 146 18.09 43.44 -2.24
N LEU A 147 17.75 43.90 -1.02
CA LEU A 147 17.06 43.08 -0.03
C LEU A 147 15.68 42.62 -0.57
N LYS A 148 14.86 43.55 -1.06
CA LYS A 148 13.54 43.23 -1.65
C LYS A 148 13.64 42.27 -2.83
N HIS A 149 14.64 42.44 -3.69
CA HIS A 149 14.85 41.54 -4.82
C HIS A 149 15.18 40.11 -4.37
N LEU A 150 15.98 39.97 -3.31
CA LEU A 150 16.29 38.66 -2.71
C LEU A 150 15.07 38.03 -2.03
N GLU A 151 14.21 38.82 -1.37
CA GLU A 151 12.96 38.32 -0.78
C GLU A 151 12.03 37.72 -1.86
N ASN A 152 11.82 38.46 -2.94
CA ASN A 152 10.97 38.01 -4.05
C ASN A 152 11.52 36.73 -4.69
N ARG A 153 12.84 36.67 -4.94
CA ARG A 153 13.49 35.49 -5.52
C ARG A 153 13.40 34.26 -4.61
N CYS A 154 13.44 34.47 -3.30
CA CYS A 154 13.25 33.40 -2.32
C CYS A 154 11.81 32.86 -2.33
N CYS A 155 10.81 33.75 -2.46
CA CYS A 155 9.40 33.38 -2.56
C CYS A 155 9.11 32.56 -3.83
N GLU A 156 9.66 32.98 -4.98
CA GLU A 156 9.51 32.25 -6.26
C GLU A 156 10.16 30.86 -6.23
N ASN A 157 11.34 30.73 -5.63
CA ASN A 157 11.99 29.42 -5.46
C ASN A 157 11.19 28.50 -4.53
N CYS A 158 10.66 29.05 -3.43
CA CYS A 158 9.82 28.29 -2.51
C CYS A 158 8.56 27.77 -3.22
N LYS A 159 7.91 28.62 -4.01
CA LYS A 159 6.73 28.25 -4.80
C LYS A 159 7.04 27.17 -5.84
N ARG A 160 8.13 27.33 -6.61
CA ARG A 160 8.56 26.31 -7.59
C ARG A 160 8.85 24.95 -6.95
N ASN A 161 9.50 24.95 -5.79
CA ASN A 161 9.77 23.70 -5.06
C ASN A 161 8.48 23.05 -4.55
N GLN A 162 7.51 23.84 -4.10
CA GLN A 162 6.20 23.35 -3.70
C GLN A 162 5.43 22.77 -4.88
N ASP A 163 5.41 23.46 -6.03
CA ASP A 163 4.76 23.00 -7.26
C ASP A 163 5.39 21.68 -7.76
N PHE A 164 6.72 21.59 -7.72
CA PHE A 164 7.43 20.36 -8.06
C PHE A 164 7.09 19.21 -7.10
N ALA A 165 7.00 19.47 -5.80
CA ALA A 165 6.62 18.46 -4.82
C ALA A 165 5.20 17.94 -5.07
N VAL A 166 4.24 18.83 -5.32
CA VAL A 166 2.85 18.46 -5.64
C VAL A 166 2.76 17.63 -6.92
N GLU A 167 3.45 18.06 -7.99
CA GLU A 167 3.47 17.32 -9.26
C GLU A 167 4.15 15.95 -9.11
N SER A 168 5.23 15.87 -8.33
CA SER A 168 5.89 14.60 -8.04
C SER A 168 4.97 13.64 -7.27
N GLN A 169 4.21 14.14 -6.29
CA GLN A 169 3.25 13.34 -5.53
C GLN A 169 2.12 12.86 -6.44
N ARG A 170 1.57 13.73 -7.29
CA ARG A 170 0.54 13.35 -8.26
C ARG A 170 0.98 12.21 -9.19
N ARG A 171 2.25 12.21 -9.60
CA ARG A 171 2.83 11.12 -10.41
C ARG A 171 2.94 9.81 -9.64
N LEU A 172 3.30 9.88 -8.36
CA LEU A 172 3.32 8.71 -7.48
C LEU A 172 1.90 8.13 -7.31
N ASP A 173 0.91 8.98 -7.04
CA ASP A 173 -0.48 8.55 -6.88
C ASP A 173 -1.05 7.91 -8.16
N ASN A 174 -0.75 8.50 -9.33
CA ASN A 174 -1.11 7.92 -10.63
C ASN A 174 -0.40 6.59 -10.93
N SER A 175 0.80 6.40 -10.40
CA SER A 175 1.52 5.13 -10.56
C SER A 175 0.96 4.07 -9.60
N GLN A 176 0.65 4.47 -8.36
CA GLN A 176 0.06 3.60 -7.35
C GLN A 176 -1.31 3.07 -7.81
N THR A 177 -2.17 3.93 -8.34
CA THR A 177 -3.48 3.52 -8.87
C THR A 177 -3.39 2.47 -9.98
N LYS A 178 -2.37 2.54 -10.86
CA LYS A 178 -2.12 1.52 -11.90
C LYS A 178 -1.64 0.20 -11.31
N VAL A 179 -0.83 0.26 -10.25
CA VAL A 179 -0.37 -0.94 -9.53
C VAL A 179 -1.57 -1.61 -8.85
N ASP A 180 -2.42 -0.83 -8.18
CA ASP A 180 -3.60 -1.34 -7.49
C ASP A 180 -4.59 -1.99 -8.47
N SER A 181 -4.82 -1.40 -9.65
CA SER A 181 -5.69 -1.99 -10.67
C SER A 181 -5.12 -3.30 -11.22
N SER A 182 -3.80 -3.34 -11.48
CA SER A 182 -3.12 -4.55 -11.95
C SER A 182 -3.15 -5.67 -10.90
N GLN A 183 -2.99 -5.32 -9.63
CA GLN A 183 -3.06 -6.26 -8.51
C GLN A 183 -4.47 -6.82 -8.32
N ALA A 184 -5.51 -5.99 -8.49
CA ALA A 184 -6.90 -6.45 -8.46
C ALA A 184 -7.20 -7.44 -9.60
N GLU A 185 -6.73 -7.15 -10.81
CA GLU A 185 -6.88 -8.05 -11.97
C GLU A 185 -6.16 -9.39 -11.74
N LEU A 186 -4.94 -9.36 -11.21
CA LEU A 186 -4.17 -10.56 -10.89
C LEU A 186 -4.88 -11.40 -9.82
N LYS A 187 -5.45 -10.76 -8.79
CA LYS A 187 -6.20 -11.45 -7.73
C LYS A 187 -7.43 -12.16 -8.29
N ALA A 188 -8.19 -11.51 -9.18
CA ALA A 188 -9.34 -12.13 -9.85
C ALA A 188 -8.94 -13.36 -10.68
N LYS A 189 -7.82 -13.26 -11.43
CA LYS A 189 -7.27 -14.40 -12.20
C LYS A 189 -6.83 -15.56 -11.32
N ILE A 190 -6.21 -15.28 -10.17
CA ILE A 190 -5.83 -16.32 -9.20
C ILE A 190 -7.07 -17.05 -8.67
N GLU A 191 -8.13 -16.31 -8.38
CA GLU A 191 -9.39 -16.87 -7.87
C GLU A 191 -10.08 -17.76 -8.92
N GLU A 192 -10.10 -17.33 -10.19
CA GLU A 192 -10.57 -18.15 -11.31
C GLU A 192 -9.78 -19.46 -11.45
N VAL A 193 -8.44 -19.39 -11.38
CA VAL A 193 -7.58 -20.59 -11.43
C VAL A 193 -7.84 -21.53 -10.25
N MET A 194 -8.10 -21.00 -9.05
CA MET A 194 -8.45 -21.82 -7.89
C MET A 194 -9.78 -22.55 -8.09
N VAL A 195 -10.80 -21.88 -8.63
CA VAL A 195 -12.10 -22.49 -8.94
C VAL A 195 -11.94 -23.61 -9.97
N LEU A 196 -11.21 -23.36 -11.07
CA LEU A 196 -10.96 -24.37 -12.11
C LEU A 196 -10.23 -25.60 -11.56
N LYS A 197 -9.24 -25.39 -10.67
CA LYS A 197 -8.50 -26.49 -10.05
C LYS A 197 -9.36 -27.32 -9.09
N ASN A 198 -10.27 -26.69 -8.35
CA ASN A 198 -11.20 -27.40 -7.47
C ASN A 198 -12.17 -28.26 -8.28
N LEU A 199 -12.75 -27.72 -9.36
CA LEU A 199 -13.62 -28.48 -10.28
C LEU A 199 -12.89 -29.67 -10.90
N GLN A 200 -11.62 -29.51 -11.27
CA GLN A 200 -10.80 -30.61 -11.79
C GLN A 200 -10.58 -31.70 -10.74
N CYS A 201 -10.38 -31.32 -9.47
CA CYS A 201 -10.22 -32.27 -8.36
C CYS A 201 -11.50 -33.06 -8.09
N GLU A 202 -12.66 -32.41 -8.05
CA GLU A 202 -13.97 -33.06 -7.87
C GLU A 202 -14.24 -34.09 -8.97
N ASN A 203 -13.96 -33.74 -10.23
CA ASN A 203 -14.06 -34.68 -11.36
C ASN A 203 -13.07 -35.84 -11.27
N CYS A 204 -11.87 -35.63 -10.71
CA CYS A 204 -10.92 -36.73 -10.48
C CYS A 204 -11.37 -37.68 -9.37
N ILE A 205 -12.05 -37.17 -8.34
CA ILE A 205 -12.58 -37.99 -7.24
C ILE A 205 -13.77 -38.83 -7.73
N SER A 206 -14.75 -38.22 -8.40
CA SER A 206 -15.93 -38.93 -8.92
C SER A 206 -15.56 -40.05 -9.90
N ASN A 207 -14.57 -39.81 -10.77
CA ASN A 207 -14.07 -40.84 -11.69
C ASN A 207 -13.36 -41.99 -10.97
N LYS A 208 -12.65 -41.72 -9.87
CA LYS A 208 -12.03 -42.77 -9.05
C LYS A 208 -13.09 -43.61 -8.36
N ASP A 209 -14.15 -43.00 -7.84
CA ASP A 209 -15.25 -43.70 -7.16
C ASP A 209 -16.05 -44.57 -8.14
N ALA A 210 -16.34 -44.09 -9.35
CA ALA A 210 -16.98 -44.90 -10.39
C ALA A 210 -16.12 -46.11 -10.81
N ALA A 211 -14.79 -45.92 -10.88
CA ALA A 211 -13.86 -46.99 -11.21
C ALA A 211 -13.74 -48.04 -10.08
N THR A 212 -13.82 -47.64 -8.81
CA THR A 212 -13.81 -48.58 -7.67
C THR A 212 -15.13 -49.34 -7.59
N GLU A 213 -16.27 -48.68 -7.81
CA GLU A 213 -17.58 -49.33 -7.86
C GLU A 213 -17.65 -50.38 -8.97
N SER A 214 -17.17 -50.06 -10.17
CA SER A 214 -17.09 -51.01 -11.28
C SER A 214 -16.22 -52.23 -10.95
N LYS A 215 -15.10 -52.04 -10.24
CA LYS A 215 -14.24 -53.16 -9.80
C LYS A 215 -14.91 -54.05 -8.76
N ILE A 216 -15.65 -53.47 -7.82
CA ILE A 216 -16.41 -54.23 -6.82
C ILE A 216 -17.50 -55.06 -7.49
N GLN A 217 -18.22 -54.47 -8.46
CA GLN A 217 -19.25 -55.20 -9.22
C GLN A 217 -18.65 -56.38 -10.00
N LEU A 218 -17.49 -56.19 -10.64
CA LEU A 218 -16.78 -57.27 -11.34
C LEU A 218 -16.34 -58.39 -10.39
N ALA A 219 -15.75 -58.03 -9.24
CA ALA A 219 -15.35 -59.01 -8.23
C ALA A 219 -16.55 -59.82 -7.71
N ASN A 220 -17.68 -59.16 -7.44
CA ASN A 220 -18.91 -59.83 -7.00
C ASN A 220 -19.46 -60.78 -8.07
N ALA A 221 -19.45 -60.37 -9.35
CA ALA A 221 -19.86 -61.22 -10.46
C ALA A 221 -18.96 -62.46 -10.59
N GLN A 222 -17.65 -62.29 -10.39
CA GLN A 222 -16.69 -63.38 -10.46
C GLN A 222 -16.87 -64.40 -9.34
N VAL A 223 -17.09 -63.95 -8.10
CA VAL A 223 -17.42 -64.82 -6.96
C VAL A 223 -18.71 -65.60 -7.23
N LYS A 224 -19.73 -64.95 -7.79
CA LYS A 224 -20.99 -65.60 -8.16
C LYS A 224 -20.78 -66.66 -9.25
N ALA A 225 -19.94 -66.38 -10.25
CA ALA A 225 -19.60 -67.35 -11.30
C ALA A 225 -18.90 -68.59 -10.73
N SER A 226 -17.88 -68.41 -9.88
CA SER A 226 -17.20 -69.52 -9.21
C SER A 226 -18.15 -70.35 -8.34
N THR A 227 -19.10 -69.70 -7.68
CA THR A 227 -20.12 -70.40 -6.88
C THR A 227 -21.03 -71.26 -7.76
N LEU A 228 -21.50 -70.73 -8.89
CA LEU A 228 -22.32 -71.49 -9.83
C LEU A 228 -21.56 -72.66 -10.46
N GLU A 229 -20.27 -72.49 -10.74
CA GLU A 229 -19.42 -73.54 -11.29
C GLU A 229 -19.23 -74.71 -10.31
N THR A 230 -19.02 -74.42 -9.02
CA THR A 230 -18.95 -75.49 -7.99
C THR A 230 -20.26 -76.24 -7.84
N GLN A 231 -21.41 -75.55 -7.91
CA GLN A 231 -22.73 -76.18 -7.90
C GLN A 231 -22.97 -77.06 -9.13
N LEU A 232 -22.57 -76.59 -10.32
CA LEU A 232 -22.68 -77.34 -11.57
C LEU A 232 -21.87 -78.65 -11.50
N ASN A 233 -20.62 -78.57 -11.02
CA ASN A 233 -19.76 -79.74 -10.86
C ASN A 233 -20.36 -80.76 -9.86
N ALA A 234 -20.90 -80.29 -8.74
CA ALA A 234 -21.57 -81.16 -7.78
C ALA A 234 -22.78 -81.88 -8.40
N LYS A 235 -23.60 -81.16 -9.19
CA LYS A 235 -24.72 -81.78 -9.93
C LYS A 235 -24.26 -82.76 -11.00
N GLN A 236 -23.13 -82.51 -11.65
CA GLN A 236 -22.57 -83.42 -12.64
C GLN A 236 -22.11 -84.75 -12.02
N GLU A 237 -21.51 -84.72 -10.82
CA GLU A 237 -21.15 -85.94 -10.07
C GLU A 237 -22.37 -86.72 -9.58
N GLU A 238 -23.43 -86.02 -9.15
CA GLU A 238 -24.72 -86.63 -8.81
C GLU A 238 -25.30 -87.41 -10.01
N VAL A 239 -25.31 -86.81 -11.20
CA VAL A 239 -25.77 -87.45 -12.43
C VAL A 239 -24.93 -88.68 -12.79
N LYS A 240 -23.59 -88.61 -12.66
CA LYS A 240 -22.71 -89.78 -12.89
C LYS A 240 -23.04 -90.94 -11.95
N THR A 241 -23.31 -90.63 -10.69
CA THR A 241 -23.68 -91.63 -9.67
C THR A 241 -25.01 -92.28 -10.03
N LEU A 242 -26.02 -91.48 -10.40
CA LEU A 242 -27.33 -91.98 -10.83
C LEU A 242 -27.24 -92.85 -12.08
N ASN A 243 -26.42 -92.45 -13.07
CA ASN A 243 -26.22 -93.25 -14.29
C ASN A 243 -25.56 -94.60 -14.01
N SER A 244 -24.60 -94.65 -13.08
CA SER A 244 -23.97 -95.91 -12.66
C SER A 244 -25.01 -96.85 -12.02
N LYS A 245 -25.86 -96.31 -11.15
CA LYS A 245 -26.97 -97.07 -10.52
C LYS A 245 -27.99 -97.58 -11.54
N ILE A 246 -28.33 -96.78 -12.55
CA ILE A 246 -29.21 -97.22 -13.65
C ILE A 246 -28.57 -98.40 -14.40
N SER A 247 -27.26 -98.35 -14.67
CA SER A 247 -26.55 -99.45 -15.33
C SER A 247 -26.57 -100.74 -14.51
N GLU A 248 -26.39 -100.64 -13.20
CA GLU A 248 -26.48 -101.79 -12.28
C GLU A 248 -27.88 -102.40 -12.27
N LEU A 249 -28.91 -101.58 -12.11
CA LEU A 249 -30.32 -102.04 -12.14
C LEU A 249 -30.66 -102.70 -13.47
N ASN A 250 -30.16 -102.18 -14.60
CA ASN A 250 -30.37 -102.80 -15.91
C ASN A 250 -29.73 -104.20 -16.01
N LYS A 251 -28.52 -104.38 -15.45
CA LYS A 251 -27.88 -105.71 -15.39
C LYS A 251 -28.69 -106.70 -14.55
N GLU A 252 -29.22 -106.23 -13.41
CA GLU A 252 -30.08 -107.06 -12.55
C GLU A 252 -31.37 -107.46 -13.27
N ILE A 253 -32.01 -106.51 -13.95
CA ILE A 253 -33.19 -106.77 -14.79
C ILE A 253 -32.88 -107.82 -15.86
N GLU A 254 -31.76 -107.72 -16.58
CA GLU A 254 -31.35 -108.72 -17.58
C GLU A 254 -31.13 -110.12 -16.97
N GLN A 255 -30.51 -110.20 -15.80
CA GLN A 255 -30.32 -111.47 -15.07
C GLN A 255 -31.65 -112.09 -14.65
N ASN A 256 -32.57 -111.26 -14.15
CA ASN A 256 -33.92 -111.68 -13.78
C ASN A 256 -34.69 -112.20 -14.99
N TYR A 257 -34.61 -111.53 -16.15
CA TYR A 257 -35.21 -112.01 -17.39
C TYR A 257 -34.68 -113.38 -17.82
N LYS A 258 -33.36 -113.61 -17.77
CA LYS A 258 -32.75 -114.92 -18.07
C LYS A 258 -33.24 -116.02 -17.12
N THR A 259 -33.37 -115.69 -15.83
CA THR A 259 -33.86 -116.61 -14.81
C THR A 259 -35.32 -116.99 -15.07
N ILE A 260 -36.19 -116.01 -15.33
CA ILE A 260 -37.60 -116.23 -15.67
C ILE A 260 -37.71 -117.14 -16.91
N TYR A 261 -36.92 -116.88 -17.95
CA TYR A 261 -36.91 -117.71 -19.15
C TYR A 261 -36.55 -119.17 -18.83
N SER A 262 -35.48 -119.41 -18.04
CA SER A 262 -35.07 -120.76 -17.65
C SER A 262 -36.12 -121.50 -16.80
N LEU A 263 -36.81 -120.79 -15.90
CA LEU A 263 -37.87 -121.34 -15.08
C LEU A 263 -39.08 -121.73 -15.94
N ASN A 264 -39.43 -120.91 -16.94
CA ASN A 264 -40.51 -121.21 -17.87
C ASN A 264 -40.25 -122.48 -18.70
N GLU A 265 -39.02 -122.68 -19.19
CA GLU A 265 -38.67 -123.94 -19.87
C GLU A 265 -38.77 -125.15 -18.93
N ARG A 266 -38.30 -125.04 -17.68
CA ARG A 266 -38.47 -126.12 -16.69
C ARG A 266 -39.94 -126.42 -16.38
N ILE A 267 -40.79 -125.39 -16.29
CA ILE A 267 -42.23 -125.56 -16.09
C ILE A 267 -42.84 -126.34 -17.27
N LYS A 268 -42.43 -126.02 -18.50
CA LYS A 268 -42.86 -126.72 -19.71
C LYS A 268 -42.46 -128.20 -19.69
N ASP A 269 -41.20 -128.51 -19.40
CA ASP A 269 -40.70 -129.89 -19.29
C ASP A 269 -41.43 -130.71 -18.21
N LEU A 270 -41.66 -130.09 -17.03
CA LEU A 270 -42.43 -130.70 -15.95
C LEU A 270 -43.87 -130.97 -16.37
N ASN A 271 -44.51 -130.03 -17.07
CA ASN A 271 -45.87 -130.19 -17.58
C ASN A 271 -45.97 -131.32 -18.61
N ASP A 272 -45.00 -131.43 -19.52
CA ASP A 272 -44.94 -132.51 -20.50
C ASP A 272 -44.74 -133.87 -19.83
N THR A 273 -43.86 -133.94 -18.83
CA THR A 273 -43.65 -135.15 -18.01
C THR A 273 -44.92 -135.56 -17.27
N LEU A 274 -45.63 -134.60 -16.66
CA LEU A 274 -46.91 -134.85 -15.99
C LEU A 274 -47.97 -135.36 -16.96
N LYS A 275 -48.01 -134.82 -18.18
CA LYS A 275 -48.92 -135.27 -19.26
C LYS A 275 -48.65 -136.71 -19.65
N ILE A 276 -47.37 -137.11 -19.77
CA ILE A 276 -46.98 -138.51 -20.04
C ILE A 276 -47.41 -139.42 -18.89
N LYS A 277 -47.07 -139.08 -17.64
CA LYS A 277 -47.45 -139.88 -16.45
C LYS A 277 -48.97 -140.07 -16.35
N ARG A 278 -49.75 -139.01 -16.58
CA ARG A 278 -51.23 -139.09 -16.61
C ARG A 278 -51.73 -140.09 -17.66
N LYS A 279 -51.13 -140.12 -18.85
CA LYS A 279 -51.46 -141.11 -19.89
C LYS A 279 -51.09 -142.55 -19.50
N CYS A 280 -49.92 -142.77 -18.88
CA CYS A 280 -49.51 -144.11 -18.43
C CYS A 280 -50.39 -144.67 -17.31
N LEU A 281 -50.80 -143.81 -16.36
CA LEU A 281 -51.71 -144.17 -15.28
C LEU A 281 -53.10 -144.56 -15.81
N SER A 282 -53.65 -143.80 -16.77
CA SER A 282 -54.95 -144.13 -17.35
C SER A 282 -54.97 -145.45 -18.13
N VAL A 283 -53.83 -145.86 -18.71
CA VAL A 283 -53.68 -147.19 -19.32
C VAL A 283 -53.62 -148.29 -18.26
N SER A 284 -52.89 -148.06 -17.16
CA SER A 284 -52.75 -149.04 -16.08
C SER A 284 -54.06 -149.28 -15.32
N GLN A 285 -54.93 -148.28 -15.22
CA GLN A 285 -56.27 -148.38 -14.61
C GLN A 285 -57.31 -149.11 -15.48
N ARG A 286 -56.99 -149.48 -16.72
CA ARG A 286 -57.88 -150.20 -17.65
C ARG A 286 -57.55 -151.70 -17.80
N LYS A 287 -56.50 -152.18 -17.13
CA LYS A 287 -56.16 -153.60 -17.00
C LYS A 287 -56.67 -154.12 -15.66
#